data_AF-A0A0N1IJQ6-F1
#
_entry.id   AF-A0A0N1IJQ6-F1
#
_cell.length_a   1.000
_cell.length_b   1.000
_cell.length_c   1.000
_cell.angle_alpha   90.00
_cell.angle_beta   90.00
_cell.angle_gamma   90.00
#
_symmetry.space_group_name_H-M   'P 1'
#
loop_
_entity.id
_entity.type
_entity.pdbx_description
1 polymer ?
#
loop_
_entity_poly.entity_id
_entity_poly.type
_entity_poly.pdbx_seq_one_letter_code
_entity_poly.pdbx_strand_id
1 'polypeptide(L)'
;MAAAEIQVVNPSNLAKIESFLNDPSYKEIIENSSTFNSRLCAERRMRMPFIDTQTGVAQSHCNLFMTRKQRMPGAREGQVYTYPSQRWRKARRQYLTMSSF
;
A
#
# COMPACT_ATOMS: atom_id res chain seq x y z
N MET A 1 15.24 -27.99 10.59
CA MET A 1 13.98 -27.23 10.58
C MET A 1 12.87 -28.23 10.30
N ALA A 2 11.94 -28.45 11.22
CA ALA A 2 10.83 -29.38 11.02
C ALA A 2 9.91 -28.82 9.92
N ALA A 3 9.76 -29.55 8.82
CA ALA A 3 8.76 -29.25 7.81
C ALA A 3 7.39 -29.44 8.48
N ALA A 4 6.57 -28.40 8.50
CA ALA A 4 5.21 -28.53 8.99
C ALA A 4 4.47 -29.50 8.07
N GLU A 5 4.07 -30.67 8.57
CA GLU A 5 3.22 -31.60 7.83
C GLU A 5 1.85 -30.96 7.64
N ILE A 6 1.59 -30.47 6.42
CA ILE A 6 0.29 -29.92 6.04
C ILE A 6 -0.64 -31.12 5.88
N GLN A 7 -1.45 -31.42 6.90
CA GLN A 7 -2.52 -32.39 6.77
C GLN A 7 -3.58 -31.85 5.81
N VAL A 8 -3.73 -32.51 4.66
CA VAL A 8 -4.79 -32.23 3.69
C VAL A 8 -6.11 -32.73 4.27
N VAL A 9 -6.86 -31.82 4.89
CA VAL A 9 -8.14 -32.14 5.55
C VAL A 9 -9.24 -32.45 4.52
N ASN A 10 -9.16 -31.92 3.30
CA ASN A 10 -10.13 -32.18 2.24
C ASN A 10 -9.49 -32.28 0.84
N PRO A 11 -9.17 -33.50 0.37
CA PRO A 11 -8.52 -33.71 -0.93
C PRO A 11 -9.41 -33.36 -2.12
N SER A 12 -10.73 -33.49 -1.98
CA SER A 12 -11.68 -33.18 -3.07
C SER A 12 -11.72 -31.68 -3.39
N ASN A 13 -11.61 -30.83 -2.38
CA ASN A 13 -11.53 -29.38 -2.57
C ASN A 13 -10.19 -28.97 -3.17
N LEU A 14 -9.09 -29.62 -2.77
CA LEU A 14 -7.78 -29.36 -3.38
C LEU A 14 -7.80 -29.68 -4.88
N ALA A 15 -8.33 -30.83 -5.28
CA ALA A 15 -8.44 -31.19 -6.70
C ALA A 15 -9.29 -30.18 -7.50
N LYS A 16 -10.38 -29.67 -6.90
CA LYS A 16 -11.20 -28.62 -7.53
C LYS A 16 -10.42 -27.31 -7.69
N ILE A 17 -9.74 -26.86 -6.63
CA ILE A 17 -8.92 -25.64 -6.67
C ILE A 17 -7.81 -25.79 -7.72
N GLU A 18 -7.12 -26.93 -7.72
CA GLU A 18 -6.05 -27.22 -8.68
C GLU A 18 -6.58 -27.24 -10.11
N SER A 19 -7.75 -27.84 -10.36
CA SER A 19 -8.38 -27.81 -11.68
C SER A 19 -8.70 -26.39 -12.14
N PHE A 20 -9.20 -25.55 -11.23
CA PHE A 20 -9.57 -24.16 -11.54
C PHE A 20 -8.34 -23.28 -11.77
N LEU A 21 -7.29 -23.44 -10.96
CA LEU A 21 -6.01 -22.75 -11.15
C LEU A 21 -5.31 -23.18 -12.44
N ASN A 22 -5.55 -24.41 -12.91
CA ASN A 22 -5.01 -24.93 -14.15
C ASN A 22 -5.86 -24.64 -15.38
N ASP A 23 -7.08 -24.12 -15.21
CA ASP A 23 -7.94 -23.68 -16.31
C ASP A 23 -7.23 -22.56 -17.11
N PRO A 24 -6.97 -22.77 -18.41
CA PRO A 24 -6.33 -21.77 -19.26
C PRO A 24 -7.07 -20.42 -19.26
N SER A 25 -8.41 -20.45 -19.20
CA SER A 25 -9.23 -19.23 -19.19
C SER A 25 -9.03 -18.43 -17.89
N TYR A 26 -8.92 -19.11 -16.76
CA TYR A 26 -8.65 -18.47 -15.47
C TYR A 26 -7.26 -17.83 -15.46
N LYS A 27 -6.24 -18.53 -15.98
CA LYS A 27 -4.87 -17.99 -16.10
C LYS A 27 -4.84 -16.73 -16.95
N GLU A 28 -5.49 -16.74 -18.11
CA GLU A 28 -5.57 -15.58 -19.00
C GLU A 28 -6.25 -14.37 -18.31
N ILE A 29 -7.36 -14.60 -17.59
CA ILE A 29 -8.06 -13.53 -16.86
C ILE A 29 -7.15 -12.91 -15.78
N ILE A 30 -6.39 -13.73 -15.06
CA ILE A 30 -5.46 -13.26 -14.03
C ILE A 30 -4.31 -12.44 -14.65
N GLU A 31 -3.75 -12.91 -15.76
CA GLU A 31 -2.69 -12.18 -16.49
C GLU A 31 -3.19 -10.84 -17.03
N ASN A 32 -4.39 -10.82 -17.63
CA ASN A 32 -5.04 -9.61 -18.10
C ASN A 32 -5.31 -8.62 -16.95
N SER A 33 -5.77 -9.14 -15.80
CA SER A 33 -6.00 -8.33 -14.59
C SER A 33 -4.69 -7.73 -14.04
N SER A 34 -3.61 -8.52 -14.03
CA SER A 34 -2.28 -8.07 -13.61
C SER A 34 -1.72 -6.99 -14.54
N THR A 35 -1.87 -7.18 -15.86
CA THR A 35 -1.45 -6.23 -16.89
C THR A 35 -2.23 -4.91 -16.77
N PHE A 36 -3.54 -4.99 -16.57
CA PHE A 36 -4.39 -3.81 -16.35
C PHE A 36 -3.97 -3.05 -15.08
N ASN A 37 -3.78 -3.75 -13.96
CA ASN A 37 -3.32 -3.13 -12.71
C ASN A 37 -1.96 -2.44 -12.86
N SER A 38 -1.05 -3.05 -13.62
CA SER A 38 0.28 -2.48 -13.90
C SER A 38 0.16 -1.18 -14.71
N ARG A 39 -0.68 -1.17 -15.75
CA ARG A 39 -0.97 0.03 -16.55
C ARG A 39 -1.59 1.13 -15.69
N LEU A 40 -2.60 0.80 -14.89
CA LEU A 40 -3.28 1.74 -13.99
C LEU A 40 -2.29 2.38 -12.99
N CYS A 41 -1.39 1.58 -12.42
CA CYS A 41 -0.35 2.08 -11.52
C CYS A 41 0.63 3.03 -12.22
N ALA A 42 1.04 2.71 -13.44
CA ALA A 42 1.92 3.57 -14.23
C ALA A 42 1.25 4.91 -14.55
N GLU A 43 0.02 4.90 -15.06
CA GLU A 43 -0.76 6.11 -15.34
C GLU A 43 -0.95 6.97 -14.10
N ARG A 44 -1.27 6.35 -12.95
CA ARG A 44 -1.41 7.06 -11.68
C ARG A 44 -0.11 7.78 -11.28
N ARG A 45 1.04 7.14 -11.45
CA ARG A 45 2.35 7.77 -11.13
C ARG A 45 2.68 8.92 -12.08
N MET A 46 2.34 8.78 -13.36
CA MET A 46 2.58 9.82 -14.37
C MET A 46 1.76 11.09 -14.14
N ARG A 47 0.55 10.96 -13.56
CA ARG A 47 -0.35 12.11 -13.28
C ARG A 47 -0.08 12.80 -11.94
N MET A 48 0.89 12.35 -11.15
CA MET A 48 1.23 12.96 -9.86
C MET A 48 2.38 13.98 -10.03
N PRO A 49 2.38 15.10 -9.29
CA PRO A 49 1.39 15.51 -8.28
C PRO A 49 0.11 16.07 -8.91
N PHE A 50 -1.03 15.92 -8.22
CA PHE A 50 -2.30 16.50 -8.64
C PHE A 50 -2.41 17.96 -8.21
N ILE A 51 -2.72 18.86 -9.13
CA ILE A 51 -2.88 20.28 -8.82
C ILE A 51 -4.34 20.57 -8.50
N ASP A 52 -4.64 20.86 -7.24
CA ASP A 52 -5.96 21.28 -6.81
C ASP A 52 -6.17 22.78 -7.13
N THR A 53 -7.10 23.08 -8.01
CA THR A 53 -7.35 24.44 -8.51
C THR A 53 -7.95 25.37 -7.46
N GLN A 54 -8.64 24.84 -6.45
CA GLN A 54 -9.28 25.67 -5.42
C GLN A 54 -8.28 26.07 -4.32
N THR A 55 -7.38 25.16 -3.94
CA THR A 55 -6.41 25.40 -2.86
C THR A 55 -5.02 25.80 -3.35
N GLY A 56 -4.72 25.58 -4.63
CA GLY A 56 -3.38 25.77 -5.21
C GLY A 56 -2.36 24.73 -4.74
N VAL A 57 -2.78 23.69 -4.01
CA VAL A 57 -1.88 22.67 -3.47
C VAL A 57 -1.58 21.61 -4.52
N ALA A 58 -0.28 21.34 -4.73
CA ALA A 58 0.18 20.17 -5.47
C ALA A 58 0.11 18.92 -4.56
N GLN A 59 -1.03 18.25 -4.59
CA GLN A 59 -1.33 17.09 -3.75
C GLN A 59 -0.55 15.84 -4.19
N SER A 60 -0.09 15.08 -3.20
CA SER A 60 0.56 13.78 -3.37
C SER A 60 -0.07 12.74 -2.45
N HIS A 61 0.47 11.51 -2.41
CA HIS A 61 0.03 10.49 -1.45
C HIS A 61 0.10 11.03 -0.02
N CYS A 62 -0.95 10.79 0.76
CA CYS A 62 -1.07 11.26 2.14
C CYS A 62 -1.38 10.10 3.08
N ASN A 63 -0.96 10.23 4.34
CA ASN A 63 -1.23 9.27 5.41
C ASN A 63 -2.21 9.87 6.43
N LEU A 64 -3.26 10.54 5.94
CA LEU A 64 -4.29 11.15 6.79
C LEU A 64 -5.39 10.16 7.17
N PHE A 65 -5.68 9.20 6.29
CA PHE A 65 -6.72 8.21 6.48
C PHE A 65 -6.18 7.01 7.26
N MET A 66 -6.62 6.87 8.52
CA MET A 66 -6.24 5.79 9.42
C MET A 66 -7.45 4.91 9.74
N THR A 67 -7.22 3.60 9.82
CA THR A 67 -8.26 2.62 10.14
C THR A 67 -8.46 2.49 11.66
N ARG A 68 -9.62 1.99 12.09
CA ARG A 68 -9.89 1.71 13.52
C ARG A 68 -8.88 0.74 14.13
N LYS A 69 -8.35 -0.20 13.34
CA LYS A 69 -7.34 -1.18 13.81
C LYS A 69 -5.99 -0.52 14.16
N GLN A 70 -5.72 0.66 13.61
CA GLN A 70 -4.51 1.44 13.90
C GLN A 70 -4.69 2.37 15.11
N ARG A 71 -5.88 2.44 15.71
CA ARG A 71 -6.15 3.28 16.88
C ARG A 71 -5.49 2.66 18.11
N MET A 72 -4.66 3.44 18.80
CA MET A 72 -3.97 3.07 20.02
C MET A 72 -4.50 3.92 21.20
N PRO A 73 -4.32 3.47 22.46
CA PRO A 73 -4.61 4.31 23.62
C PRO A 73 -3.79 5.61 23.57
N GLY A 74 -4.30 6.67 24.21
CA GLY A 74 -3.58 7.94 24.35
C GLY A 74 -2.22 7.78 25.03
N ALA A 75 -1.20 8.47 24.50
CA ALA A 75 0.16 8.40 25.04
C ALA A 75 0.46 9.48 26.11
N ARG A 76 -0.40 10.49 26.22
CA ARG A 76 -0.25 11.62 27.15
C ARG A 76 -1.54 11.82 27.95
N GLU A 77 -1.42 12.47 29.10
CA GLU A 77 -2.58 12.86 29.91
C GLU A 77 -3.57 13.69 29.09
N GLY A 78 -4.86 13.37 29.21
CA GLY A 78 -5.93 13.99 28.42
C GLY A 78 -6.09 13.49 26.98
N GLN A 79 -5.19 12.63 26.46
CA GLN A 79 -5.37 12.02 25.14
C GLN A 79 -6.29 10.81 25.19
N VAL A 80 -7.35 10.81 24.38
CA VAL A 80 -8.26 9.65 24.25
C VAL A 80 -7.61 8.56 23.39
N TYR A 81 -7.02 8.94 22.25
CA TYR A 81 -6.41 8.01 21.30
C TYR A 81 -5.12 8.56 20.70
N THR A 82 -4.28 7.67 20.20
CA THR A 82 -3.10 7.97 19.40
C THR A 82 -3.08 7.08 18.15
N TYR A 83 -2.42 7.54 17.08
CA TYR A 83 -2.23 6.78 15.84
C TYR A 83 -0.74 6.69 15.49
N PRO A 84 -0.30 5.68 14.71
CA PRO A 84 1.09 5.51 14.35
C PRO A 84 1.63 6.74 13.61
N SER A 85 2.70 7.34 14.13
CA SER A 85 3.37 8.47 13.48
C SER A 85 4.37 7.98 12.44
N GLN A 86 4.38 8.60 11.27
CA GLN A 86 5.41 8.35 10.26
C GLN A 86 6.71 9.05 10.63
N ARG A 87 7.80 8.29 10.69
CA ARG A 87 9.15 8.85 10.89
C ARG A 87 9.54 9.66 9.65
N TRP A 88 10.05 10.86 9.87
CA TRP A 88 10.54 11.73 8.81
C TRP A 88 11.88 12.33 9.20
N ARG A 89 12.64 12.78 8.20
CA ARG A 89 13.91 13.48 8.40
C ARG A 89 14.00 14.60 7.37
N LYS A 90 14.29 15.82 7.82
CA LYS A 90 14.56 16.94 6.91
C LYS A 90 15.84 16.65 6.12
N ALA A 91 15.75 16.62 4.80
CA ALA A 91 16.91 16.49 3.93
C ALA A 91 17.79 17.75 4.05
N ARG A 92 19.11 17.58 4.18
CA ARG A 92 20.07 18.68 4.19
C ARG A 92 20.39 19.05 2.74
N ARG A 93 19.85 20.16 2.26
CA ARG A 93 20.07 20.62 0.88
C ARG A 93 21.16 21.69 0.88
N GLN A 94 22.27 21.42 0.20
CA GLN A 94 23.46 22.30 0.20
C GLN A 94 23.16 23.71 -0.31
N TYR A 95 22.25 23.84 -1.28
CA TYR A 95 21.83 25.14 -1.83
C TYR A 95 21.02 26.01 -0.85
N LEU A 96 20.54 25.44 0.27
CA LEU A 96 19.89 26.20 1.36
C LEU A 96 20.87 26.60 2.46
N THR A 97 22.14 26.14 2.39
CA THR A 97 23.19 26.45 3.37
C THR A 97 24.23 27.44 2.85
N MET A 98 24.14 27.86 1.58
CA MET A 98 25.05 28.83 0.94
C MET A 98 24.54 30.27 1.08
N SER A 99 23.91 30.62 2.20
CA SER A 99 23.38 31.97 2.48
C SER A 99 23.95 32.49 3.79
N SER A 100 25.27 32.38 3.95
CA SER A 100 26.00 32.84 5.14
C SER A 100 27.46 33.15 4.78
N PHE A 101 27.67 34.12 3.89
CA PHE A 101 28.93 34.85 3.73
C PHE A 101 28.60 36.31 3.49
#